data_AF-A0A7K4CF58-F1
#
_entry.id   AF-A0A7K4CF58-F1
#
_cell.length_a   1.000
_cell.length_b   1.000
_cell.length_c   1.000
_cell.angle_alpha   90.00
_cell.angle_beta   90.00
_cell.angle_gamma   90.00
#
_symmetry.space_group_name_H-M   'P 1'
#
loop_
_entity.id
_entity.type
_entity.pdbx_description
1 polymer ?
#
loop_
_entity_poly.entity_id
_entity_poly.type
_entity_poly.pdbx_seq_one_letter_code
_entity_poly.pdbx_strand_id
1 'polypeptide(L)'
;MTAVVDHKTQRLAWHHKHHSYLVDTGSPIEIQQIEVSRLFENCLLDPPFPETSFFEIEIEEVKKDGKRTFAFTNIWPVRAQRNPDLHILRFRIKRGGWNITERIYDTTPHGEKQWLYTDDFNILFLSSGGRHDAEMLISLITGKLDSIARSIMSGSRIPSEFENQLSCRSAFGTIFSNGVDGAFRDSVIYKQHASAISGELDEYGLPVSGTEIAGRHGHVSVSSQQMARLQVDLDTIDDLQDLSWLTDNK
;
A
#
# COMPACT_ATOMS: atom_id res chain seq x y z
N MET A 1 -7.58 3.53 23.66
CA MET A 1 -7.40 2.07 23.50
C MET A 1 -8.27 1.68 22.33
N THR A 2 -7.64 1.15 21.29
CA THR A 2 -8.32 0.77 20.06
C THR A 2 -9.26 -0.41 20.28
N ALA A 3 -10.51 -0.32 19.85
CA ALA A 3 -11.53 -1.33 20.10
C ALA A 3 -12.52 -1.49 18.93
N VAL A 4 -12.98 -2.72 18.70
CA VAL A 4 -14.07 -3.00 17.76
C VAL A 4 -15.41 -2.54 18.36
N VAL A 5 -16.09 -1.62 17.68
CA VAL A 5 -17.35 -1.00 18.15
C VAL A 5 -18.58 -1.48 17.39
N ASP A 6 -18.41 -2.05 16.20
CA ASP A 6 -19.47 -2.68 15.41
C ASP A 6 -18.91 -3.81 14.56
N HIS A 7 -19.74 -4.82 14.27
CA HIS A 7 -19.40 -5.90 13.35
C HIS A 7 -20.62 -6.27 12.52
N LYS A 8 -20.46 -6.20 11.20
CA LYS A 8 -21.47 -6.61 10.23
C LYS A 8 -20.96 -7.82 9.45
N THR A 9 -21.87 -8.76 9.19
CA THR A 9 -21.59 -9.91 8.33
C THR A 9 -22.59 -9.94 7.20
N GLN A 10 -22.10 -10.00 5.97
CA GLN A 10 -22.90 -10.15 4.77
C GLN A 10 -22.57 -11.48 4.10
N ARG A 11 -23.59 -12.27 3.77
CA ARG A 11 -23.39 -13.50 2.99
C ARG A 11 -23.32 -13.14 1.51
N LEU A 12 -22.17 -13.40 0.87
CA LEU A 12 -21.97 -13.16 -0.56
C LEU A 12 -22.33 -14.40 -1.40
N ALA A 13 -22.01 -15.59 -0.90
CA ALA A 13 -22.35 -16.86 -1.54
C ALA A 13 -22.61 -17.96 -0.51
N TRP A 14 -22.89 -19.18 -0.97
CA TRP A 14 -23.13 -20.29 -0.05
C TRP A 14 -21.96 -20.54 0.91
N HIS A 15 -20.74 -20.41 0.38
CA HIS A 15 -19.46 -20.65 1.04
C HIS A 15 -18.66 -19.38 1.34
N HIS A 16 -19.17 -18.19 1.01
CA HIS A 16 -18.44 -16.93 1.13
C HIS A 16 -19.23 -15.95 1.98
N LYS A 17 -18.57 -15.36 2.98
CA LYS A 17 -19.09 -14.24 3.75
C LYS A 17 -18.09 -13.11 3.77
N HIS A 18 -18.62 -11.90 3.83
CA HIS A 18 -17.87 -10.68 4.01
C HIS A 18 -18.13 -10.17 5.43
N HIS A 19 -17.06 -9.82 6.13
CA HIS A 19 -17.08 -9.27 7.48
C HIS A 19 -16.55 -7.83 7.40
N SER A 20 -17.34 -6.89 7.90
CA SER A 20 -16.94 -5.49 8.08
C SER A 20 -16.92 -5.18 9.57
N TYR A 21 -15.75 -4.86 10.10
CA TYR A 21 -15.54 -4.49 11.50
C TYR A 21 -15.28 -2.99 11.58
N LEU A 22 -16.05 -2.27 12.38
CA LEU A 22 -15.78 -0.88 12.70
C LEU A 22 -14.94 -0.82 13.97
N VAL A 23 -13.80 -0.17 13.88
CA VAL A 23 -12.83 0.01 14.96
C VAL A 23 -12.71 1.47 15.31
N ASP A 24 -12.70 1.77 16.60
CA ASP A 24 -12.48 3.11 17.17
C ASP A 24 -11.11 3.14 17.86
N THR A 25 -10.23 4.05 17.45
CA THR A 25 -8.93 4.30 18.11
C THR A 25 -9.08 5.04 19.44
N GLY A 26 -10.24 5.68 19.65
CA GLY A 26 -10.61 6.46 20.83
C GLY A 26 -10.21 7.93 20.75
N SER A 27 -9.41 8.34 19.76
CA SER A 27 -9.06 9.75 19.52
C SER A 27 -8.81 9.97 18.02
N PRO A 28 -9.22 11.11 17.46
CA PRO A 28 -8.93 11.42 16.05
C PRO A 28 -7.43 11.45 15.79
N ILE A 29 -7.03 10.88 14.66
CA ILE A 29 -5.67 10.96 14.14
C ILE A 29 -5.70 11.51 12.71
N GLU A 30 -4.64 12.22 12.34
CA GLU A 30 -4.45 12.68 10.97
C GLU A 30 -4.19 11.49 10.03
N ILE A 31 -4.92 11.47 8.92
CA ILE A 31 -4.84 10.44 7.90
C ILE A 31 -3.98 10.95 6.76
N GLN A 32 -2.67 10.74 6.86
CA GLN A 32 -1.76 11.04 5.75
C GLN A 32 -2.04 10.11 4.58
N GLN A 33 -2.13 10.68 3.38
CA GLN A 33 -2.53 9.97 2.19
C GLN A 33 -1.37 9.86 1.21
N ILE A 34 -1.41 8.79 0.42
CA ILE A 34 -0.58 8.61 -0.75
C ILE A 34 -1.44 8.59 -2.00
N GLU A 35 -0.94 9.13 -3.09
CA GLU A 35 -1.47 8.86 -4.42
C GLU A 35 -0.69 7.70 -5.02
N VAL A 36 -1.39 6.58 -5.20
CA VAL A 36 -0.89 5.42 -5.94
C VAL A 36 -1.26 5.63 -7.40
N SER A 37 -0.27 5.98 -8.21
CA SER A 37 -0.49 6.23 -9.63
C SER A 37 -0.22 4.98 -10.46
N ARG A 38 -0.98 4.81 -11.53
CA ARG A 38 -0.72 3.80 -12.56
C ARG A 38 0.32 4.24 -13.59
N LEU A 39 0.57 5.55 -13.67
CA LEU A 39 1.37 6.18 -14.73
C LEU A 39 2.60 6.91 -14.19
N PHE A 40 2.60 7.26 -12.91
CA PHE A 40 3.63 8.05 -12.23
C PHE A 40 4.13 7.32 -10.97
N GLU A 41 5.20 7.84 -10.37
CA GLU A 41 5.63 7.36 -9.06
C GLU A 41 4.59 7.69 -7.99
N ASN A 42 4.42 6.78 -7.03
CA ASN A 42 3.59 7.04 -5.87
C ASN A 42 4.16 8.22 -5.08
N CYS A 43 3.30 9.12 -4.62
CA CYS A 43 3.73 10.29 -3.86
C CYS A 43 2.93 10.45 -2.57
N LEU A 44 3.59 11.02 -1.56
CA LEU A 44 2.92 11.53 -0.37
C LEU A 44 2.11 12.76 -0.76
N LEU A 45 0.86 12.84 -0.31
CA LEU A 45 0.06 14.04 -0.48
C LEU A 45 0.43 15.08 0.58
N ASP A 46 0.40 16.36 0.20
CA ASP A 46 0.61 17.47 1.12
C ASP A 46 -0.62 17.72 2.00
N PRO A 47 -0.46 18.33 3.19
CA PRO A 47 -1.57 18.79 4.01
C PRO A 47 -2.53 19.73 3.25
N PRO A 48 -3.81 19.83 3.67
CA PRO A 48 -4.38 19.35 4.93
C PRO A 48 -4.79 17.87 4.89
N PHE A 49 -4.51 17.15 5.99
CA PHE A 49 -4.92 15.77 6.15
C PHE A 49 -6.31 15.67 6.78
N PRO A 50 -7.19 14.78 6.29
CA PRO A 50 -8.44 14.49 6.98
C PRO A 50 -8.15 13.78 8.31
N GLU A 51 -9.03 13.98 9.29
CA GLU A 51 -8.93 13.33 10.60
C GLU A 51 -10.07 12.33 10.81
N THR A 52 -9.78 11.21 11.47
CA THR A 52 -10.80 10.31 12.00
C THR A 52 -10.29 9.48 13.18
N SER A 53 -11.22 9.00 14.01
CA SER A 53 -10.95 7.95 15.01
C SER A 53 -11.46 6.58 14.58
N PHE A 54 -12.14 6.47 13.43
CA PHE A 54 -12.81 5.25 13.00
C PHE A 54 -12.16 4.61 11.77
N PHE A 55 -12.05 3.28 11.81
CA PHE A 55 -11.48 2.47 10.74
C PHE A 55 -12.41 1.29 10.45
N GLU A 56 -12.69 1.06 9.17
CA GLU A 56 -13.42 -0.13 8.70
C GLU A 56 -12.41 -1.18 8.23
N ILE A 57 -12.48 -2.36 8.82
CA ILE A 57 -11.67 -3.53 8.43
C ILE A 57 -12.57 -4.51 7.67
N GLU A 58 -12.16 -4.84 6.45
CA GLU A 58 -12.84 -5.81 5.59
C GLU A 58 -12.09 -7.15 5.59
N ILE A 59 -12.81 -8.22 5.90
CA ILE A 59 -12.29 -9.60 5.92
C ILE A 59 -13.27 -10.51 5.18
N GLU A 60 -12.74 -11.37 4.32
CA GLU A 60 -13.52 -12.44 3.67
C GLU A 60 -13.37 -13.78 4.40
N GLU A 61 -14.49 -14.45 4.68
CA GLU A 61 -14.55 -15.84 5.14
C GLU A 61 -14.91 -16.73 3.96
N VAL A 62 -14.05 -17.70 3.66
CA VAL A 62 -14.32 -18.78 2.71
C VAL A 62 -14.43 -20.10 3.46
N LYS A 63 -15.52 -20.83 3.23
CA LYS A 63 -15.75 -22.16 3.81
C LYS A 63 -15.59 -23.24 2.76
N LYS A 64 -14.47 -23.97 2.77
CA LYS A 64 -14.17 -25.07 1.86
C LYS A 64 -13.84 -26.34 2.64
N ASP A 65 -14.42 -27.48 2.25
CA ASP A 65 -14.17 -28.80 2.84
C ASP A 65 -14.31 -28.85 4.37
N GLY A 66 -15.30 -28.13 4.90
CA GLY A 66 -15.56 -28.03 6.35
C GLY A 66 -14.63 -27.06 7.10
N LYS A 67 -13.56 -26.57 6.46
CA LYS A 67 -12.63 -25.59 7.01
C LYS A 67 -13.05 -24.16 6.65
N ARG A 68 -12.87 -23.23 7.60
CA ARG A 68 -13.02 -21.79 7.37
C ARG A 68 -11.63 -21.17 7.21
N THR A 69 -11.48 -20.30 6.23
CA THR A 69 -10.29 -19.48 6.01
C THR A 69 -10.69 -18.03 5.97
N PHE A 70 -9.94 -17.18 6.66
CA PHE A 70 -10.18 -15.74 6.68
C PHE A 70 -9.06 -15.03 5.94
N ALA A 71 -9.42 -14.12 5.06
CA ALA A 71 -8.49 -13.30 4.31
C ALA A 71 -8.74 -11.83 4.61
N PHE A 72 -7.69 -11.11 4.98
CA PHE A 72 -7.75 -9.65 5.03
C PHE A 72 -7.94 -9.11 3.62
N THR A 73 -8.87 -8.16 3.47
CA THR A 73 -9.16 -7.53 2.19
C THR A 73 -8.64 -6.11 2.18
N ASN A 74 -9.09 -5.29 3.14
CA ASN A 74 -8.66 -3.90 3.22
C ASN A 74 -8.95 -3.28 4.59
N ILE A 75 -8.34 -2.13 4.83
CA ILE A 75 -8.63 -1.24 5.94
C ILE A 75 -8.84 0.19 5.42
N TRP A 76 -9.96 0.79 5.80
CA TRP A 76 -10.32 2.13 5.37
C TRP A 76 -10.42 3.05 6.59
N PRO A 77 -9.75 4.22 6.61
CA PRO A 77 -10.15 5.30 7.51
C PRO A 77 -11.54 5.77 7.09
N VAL A 78 -12.46 5.91 8.04
CA VAL A 78 -13.87 6.21 7.74
C VAL A 78 -14.43 7.29 8.64
N ARG A 79 -15.47 7.97 8.19
CA ARG A 79 -16.37 8.72 9.07
C ARG A 79 -17.54 7.83 9.43
N ALA A 80 -17.82 7.72 10.73
CA ALA A 80 -18.90 6.90 11.24
C ALA A 80 -19.78 7.69 12.21
N GLN A 81 -21.07 7.38 12.21
CA GLN A 81 -22.05 7.93 13.13
C GLN A 81 -22.85 6.81 13.77
N ARG A 82 -23.15 6.98 15.07
CA ARG A 82 -24.01 6.06 15.79
C ARG A 82 -25.45 6.52 15.68
N ASN A 83 -26.32 5.66 15.16
CA ASN A 83 -27.76 5.92 15.18
C ASN A 83 -28.25 5.93 16.63
N PRO A 84 -29.26 6.76 16.97
CA PRO A 84 -29.83 6.77 18.31
C PRO A 84 -30.51 5.44 18.64
N ASP A 85 -30.48 5.08 19.93
CA ASP A 85 -31.25 3.96 20.46
C ASP A 85 -32.76 4.27 20.35
N LEU A 86 -33.55 3.32 19.83
CA LEU A 86 -35.01 3.45 19.73
C LEU A 86 -35.65 3.17 21.09
N HIS A 87 -36.40 4.15 21.61
CA HIS A 87 -37.11 4.05 22.88
C HIS A 87 -38.63 4.18 22.65
N ILE A 88 -39.43 3.39 23.35
CA ILE A 88 -40.89 3.60 23.50
C ILE A 88 -41.20 3.57 24.99
N LEU A 89 -41.96 4.55 25.48
CA LEU A 89 -42.34 4.68 26.90
C LEU A 89 -41.13 4.57 27.85
N ARG A 90 -39.98 5.17 27.49
CA ARG A 90 -38.69 5.11 28.21
C ARG A 90 -38.00 3.74 28.23
N PHE A 91 -38.59 2.70 27.63
CA PHE A 91 -37.92 1.41 27.44
C PHE A 91 -37.14 1.41 26.12
N ARG A 92 -35.87 1.01 26.18
CA ARG A 92 -35.04 0.81 24.99
C ARG A 92 -35.49 -0.48 24.28
N ILE A 93 -36.00 -0.34 23.06
CA ILE A 93 -36.50 -1.47 22.26
C ILE A 93 -35.49 -1.93 21.22
N LYS A 94 -34.68 -1.00 20.69
CA LYS A 94 -33.62 -1.34 19.74
C LYS A 94 -32.40 -0.48 20.02
N ARG A 95 -31.23 -1.10 20.16
CA ARG A 95 -29.97 -0.37 20.20
C ARG A 95 -29.70 0.20 18.80
N GLY A 96 -29.32 1.47 18.73
CA GLY A 96 -28.92 2.09 17.49
C GLY A 96 -27.58 1.52 17.02
N GLY A 97 -27.52 1.14 15.75
CA GLY A 97 -26.31 0.61 15.12
C GLY A 97 -25.38 1.72 14.63
N TRP A 98 -24.18 1.33 14.20
CA TRP A 98 -23.26 2.25 13.56
C TRP A 98 -23.51 2.32 12.05
N ASN A 99 -23.37 3.51 11.50
CA ASN A 99 -23.41 3.77 10.08
C ASN A 99 -22.10 4.43 9.63
N ILE A 100 -21.49 3.88 8.59
CA ILE A 100 -20.32 4.48 7.95
C ILE A 100 -20.87 5.48 6.93
N THR A 101 -20.56 6.75 7.11
CA THR A 101 -21.07 7.83 6.26
C THR A 101 -20.16 8.09 5.07
N GLU A 102 -18.85 7.88 5.24
CA GLU A 102 -17.83 8.17 4.23
C GLU A 102 -16.60 7.29 4.46
N ARG A 103 -15.99 6.77 3.39
CA ARG A 103 -14.64 6.21 3.42
C ARG A 103 -13.67 7.29 2.94
N ILE A 104 -12.59 7.51 3.67
CA ILE A 104 -11.54 8.47 3.31
C ILE A 104 -10.63 7.80 2.27
N TYR A 105 -11.11 7.76 1.04
CA TYR A 105 -10.49 7.15 -0.12
C TYR A 105 -11.04 7.83 -1.37
N ASP A 106 -10.20 7.99 -2.39
CA ASP A 106 -10.59 8.64 -3.64
C ASP A 106 -9.98 7.90 -4.84
N THR A 107 -10.75 7.75 -5.91
CA THR A 107 -10.27 7.15 -7.16
C THR A 107 -10.11 8.22 -8.21
N THR A 108 -8.93 8.33 -8.80
CA THR A 108 -8.68 9.25 -9.92
C THR A 108 -8.58 8.46 -11.23
N PRO A 109 -8.72 9.09 -12.41
CA PRO A 109 -8.53 8.42 -13.69
C PRO A 109 -7.14 7.74 -13.84
N HIS A 110 -6.17 8.20 -13.07
CA HIS A 110 -4.76 7.79 -13.17
C HIS A 110 -4.27 7.02 -11.95
N GLY A 111 -5.12 6.74 -10.96
CA GLY A 111 -4.68 6.15 -9.71
C GLY A 111 -5.73 6.15 -8.61
N GLU A 112 -5.27 6.07 -7.38
CA GLU A 112 -6.10 6.14 -6.18
C GLU A 112 -5.38 6.86 -5.04
N LYS A 113 -6.13 7.59 -4.23
CA LYS A 113 -5.66 8.19 -2.99
C LYS A 113 -6.08 7.30 -1.85
N GLN A 114 -5.11 6.71 -1.19
CA GLN A 114 -5.33 5.83 -0.06
C GLN A 114 -4.52 6.27 1.16
N TRP A 115 -4.82 5.67 2.31
CA TRP A 115 -4.07 5.92 3.52
C TRP A 115 -2.65 5.39 3.39
N LEU A 116 -1.67 6.14 3.91
CA LEU A 116 -0.25 5.79 3.86
C LEU A 116 0.06 4.39 4.40
N TYR A 117 -0.68 3.96 5.44
CA TYR A 117 -0.46 2.66 6.07
C TYR A 117 -1.34 1.55 5.49
N THR A 118 -2.06 1.73 4.38
CA THR A 118 -2.90 0.66 3.83
C THR A 118 -2.08 -0.60 3.53
N ASP A 119 -0.94 -0.46 2.83
CA ASP A 119 -0.09 -1.58 2.43
C ASP A 119 0.62 -2.25 3.62
N ASP A 120 0.84 -1.49 4.67
CA ASP A 120 1.37 -1.97 5.94
C ASP A 120 0.53 -3.10 6.55
N PHE A 121 -0.79 -3.09 6.36
CA PHE A 121 -1.69 -4.16 6.81
C PHE A 121 -1.72 -5.34 5.85
N ASN A 122 -1.56 -5.10 4.54
CA ASN A 122 -1.40 -6.17 3.56
C ASN A 122 -0.13 -6.99 3.86
N ILE A 123 0.99 -6.33 4.15
CA ILE A 123 2.25 -6.98 4.52
C ILE A 123 2.10 -7.72 5.85
N LEU A 124 1.42 -7.14 6.83
CA LEU A 124 1.12 -7.82 8.10
C LEU A 124 0.37 -9.13 7.87
N PHE A 125 -0.65 -9.12 7.01
CA PHE A 125 -1.44 -10.31 6.68
C PHE A 125 -0.62 -11.38 5.93
N LEU A 126 0.21 -10.97 4.98
CA LEU A 126 1.06 -11.90 4.22
C LEU A 126 2.13 -12.55 5.11
N SER A 127 2.80 -11.75 5.94
CA SER A 127 3.86 -12.21 6.84
C SER A 127 3.35 -13.18 7.92
N SER A 128 2.06 -13.10 8.28
CA SER A 128 1.47 -13.96 9.29
C SER A 128 1.10 -15.37 8.76
N GLY A 129 1.23 -15.63 7.45
CA GLY A 129 1.22 -16.99 6.89
C GLY A 129 -0.16 -17.55 6.51
N GLY A 130 -1.18 -16.70 6.39
CA GLY A 130 -2.46 -17.01 5.74
C GLY A 130 -3.35 -18.05 6.42
N ARG A 131 -3.02 -18.47 7.65
CA ARG A 131 -3.79 -19.46 8.44
C ARG A 131 -4.42 -18.82 9.68
N HIS A 132 -5.08 -17.69 9.48
CA HIS A 132 -5.68 -16.96 10.58
C HIS A 132 -7.15 -17.32 10.74
N ASP A 133 -7.58 -17.47 11.99
CA ASP A 133 -8.97 -17.25 12.33
C ASP A 133 -9.25 -15.73 12.38
N ALA A 134 -10.53 -15.37 12.40
CA ALA A 134 -10.94 -13.96 12.40
C ALA A 134 -10.45 -13.22 13.66
N GLU A 135 -10.38 -13.88 14.81
CA GLU A 135 -10.01 -13.25 16.08
C GLU A 135 -8.54 -12.85 16.08
N MET A 136 -7.67 -13.74 15.61
CA MET A 136 -6.25 -13.47 15.43
C MET A 136 -6.03 -12.33 14.42
N LEU A 137 -6.72 -12.33 13.27
CA LEU A 137 -6.60 -11.22 12.30
C LEU A 137 -6.98 -9.89 12.92
N ILE A 138 -8.12 -9.84 13.58
CA ILE A 138 -8.61 -8.62 14.21
C ILE A 138 -7.67 -8.17 15.31
N SER A 139 -7.12 -9.08 16.12
CA SER A 139 -6.13 -8.74 17.14
C SER A 139 -4.84 -8.16 16.55
N LEU A 140 -4.34 -8.72 15.43
CA LEU A 140 -3.15 -8.21 14.76
C LEU A 140 -3.38 -6.83 14.16
N ILE A 141 -4.50 -6.65 13.46
CA ILE A 141 -4.86 -5.39 12.80
C ILE A 141 -5.11 -4.31 13.86
N THR A 142 -5.91 -4.60 14.89
CA THR A 142 -6.17 -3.63 15.96
C THR A 142 -4.92 -3.29 16.76
N GLY A 143 -4.02 -4.26 16.99
CA GLY A 143 -2.73 -4.02 17.64
C GLY A 143 -1.83 -3.09 16.82
N LYS A 144 -1.71 -3.31 15.50
CA LYS A 144 -0.94 -2.43 14.61
C LYS A 144 -1.57 -1.03 14.52
N LEU A 145 -2.89 -0.96 14.37
CA LEU A 145 -3.63 0.31 14.34
C LEU A 145 -3.44 1.12 15.63
N ASP A 146 -3.49 0.47 16.79
CA ASP A 146 -3.26 1.11 18.08
C ASP A 146 -1.82 1.65 18.20
N SER A 147 -0.83 0.91 17.70
CA SER A 147 0.56 1.36 17.64
C SER A 147 0.71 2.62 16.77
N ILE A 148 0.11 2.63 15.58
CA ILE A 148 0.11 3.79 14.68
C ILE A 148 -0.57 4.99 15.33
N ALA A 149 -1.77 4.79 15.90
CA ALA A 149 -2.53 5.87 16.52
C ALA A 149 -1.76 6.52 17.69
N ARG A 150 -1.19 5.71 18.60
CA ARG A 150 -0.36 6.23 19.71
C ARG A 150 0.86 6.98 19.20
N SER A 151 1.51 6.45 18.17
CA SER A 151 2.68 7.06 17.55
C SER A 151 2.37 8.44 16.99
N ILE A 152 1.28 8.57 16.21
CA ILE A 152 0.82 9.85 15.67
C ILE A 152 0.48 10.82 16.81
N MET A 153 -0.28 10.37 17.80
CA MET A 153 -0.65 11.21 18.96
C MET A 153 0.56 11.68 19.79
N SER A 154 1.64 10.91 19.81
CA SER A 154 2.90 11.27 20.49
C SER A 154 3.79 12.24 19.70
N GLY A 155 3.43 12.54 18.45
CA GLY A 155 4.26 13.33 17.53
C GLY A 155 5.46 12.58 16.95
N SER A 156 5.66 11.31 17.31
CA SER A 156 6.75 10.44 16.81
C SER A 156 6.17 9.36 15.90
N ARG A 157 5.89 9.72 14.66
CA ARG A 157 5.26 8.84 13.66
C ARG A 157 6.19 7.66 13.29
N ILE A 158 5.66 6.44 13.32
CA ILE A 158 6.34 5.24 12.84
C ILE A 158 6.37 5.29 11.30
N PRO A 159 7.53 5.15 10.65
CA PRO A 159 7.59 5.10 9.18
C PRO A 159 6.74 3.97 8.63
N SER A 160 5.98 4.25 7.57
CA SER A 160 5.30 3.22 6.79
C SER A 160 6.29 2.42 5.94
N GLU A 161 5.86 1.25 5.47
CA GLU A 161 6.65 0.45 4.52
C GLU A 161 6.86 1.19 3.20
N PHE A 162 5.90 2.02 2.79
CA PHE A 162 6.05 2.90 1.64
C PHE A 162 7.24 3.86 1.82
N GLU A 163 7.37 4.48 2.99
CA GLU A 163 8.46 5.41 3.29
C GLU A 163 9.80 4.70 3.44
N ASN A 164 9.81 3.50 4.00
CA ASN A 164 11.00 2.65 4.02
C ASN A 164 11.47 2.35 2.60
N GLN A 165 10.55 1.99 1.69
CA GLN A 165 10.87 1.75 0.28
C GLN A 165 11.38 3.01 -0.42
N LEU A 166 10.76 4.17 -0.17
CA LEU A 166 11.19 5.44 -0.75
C LEU A 166 12.61 5.83 -0.27
N SER A 167 12.89 5.63 1.02
CA SER A 167 14.22 5.87 1.59
C SER A 167 15.27 4.96 0.98
N CYS A 168 14.96 3.66 0.84
CA CYS A 168 15.83 2.70 0.17
C CYS A 168 16.10 3.11 -1.29
N ARG A 169 15.06 3.47 -2.05
CA ARG A 169 15.19 3.93 -3.45
C ARG A 169 16.07 5.16 -3.56
N SER A 170 15.88 6.16 -2.69
CA SER A 170 16.72 7.37 -2.67
C SER A 170 18.18 7.05 -2.38
N ALA A 171 18.44 6.14 -1.43
CA ALA A 171 19.79 5.68 -1.12
C ALA A 171 20.44 4.97 -2.32
N PHE A 172 19.71 4.08 -3.00
CA PHE A 172 20.19 3.45 -4.23
C PHE A 172 20.40 4.45 -5.36
N GLY A 173 19.46 5.37 -5.60
CA GLY A 173 19.60 6.42 -6.61
C GLY A 173 20.85 7.27 -6.39
N THR A 174 21.16 7.59 -5.13
CA THR A 174 22.40 8.30 -4.76
C THR A 174 23.65 7.48 -5.05
N ILE A 175 23.62 6.16 -4.80
CA ILE A 175 24.73 5.27 -5.12
C ILE A 175 24.95 5.19 -6.65
N PHE A 176 23.87 5.10 -7.43
CA PHE A 176 23.94 5.05 -8.89
C PHE A 176 24.41 6.37 -9.50
N SER A 177 23.90 7.51 -9.02
CA SER A 177 24.30 8.84 -9.50
C SER A 177 25.76 9.15 -9.19
N ASN A 178 26.28 8.65 -8.06
CA ASN A 178 27.63 8.96 -7.61
C ASN A 178 28.71 8.01 -8.13
N GLY A 179 28.35 6.83 -8.67
CA GLY A 179 29.34 5.81 -9.04
C GLY A 179 29.20 5.14 -10.42
N VAL A 180 28.04 5.22 -11.08
CA VAL A 180 27.73 4.25 -12.17
C VAL A 180 27.07 4.90 -13.41
N ASP A 181 26.56 6.12 -13.28
CA ASP A 181 25.76 6.79 -14.31
C ASP A 181 26.53 7.09 -15.63
N GLY A 182 27.86 7.22 -15.55
CA GLY A 182 28.71 7.41 -16.74
C GLY A 182 28.89 6.14 -17.59
N ALA A 183 28.91 4.95 -16.97
CA ALA A 183 29.17 3.69 -17.66
C ALA A 183 27.89 3.08 -18.27
N PHE A 184 26.73 3.25 -17.61
CA PHE A 184 25.47 2.64 -18.06
C PHE A 184 24.70 3.48 -19.08
N ARG A 185 24.82 4.82 -19.07
CA ARG A 185 24.17 5.70 -20.06
C ARG A 185 24.60 5.41 -21.50
N ASP A 186 25.82 4.93 -21.69
CA ASP A 186 26.35 4.59 -23.01
C ASP A 186 26.07 3.15 -23.44
N SER A 187 25.52 2.32 -22.54
CA SER A 187 25.07 0.98 -22.90
C SER A 187 23.88 1.05 -23.86
N VAL A 188 23.89 0.15 -24.86
CA VAL A 188 22.85 0.06 -25.88
C VAL A 188 21.47 -0.18 -25.25
N ILE A 189 21.43 -0.92 -24.14
CA ILE A 189 20.21 -1.29 -23.41
C ILE A 189 19.55 -0.05 -22.81
N TYR A 190 20.33 0.87 -22.22
CA TYR A 190 19.80 2.08 -21.60
C TYR A 190 19.25 3.06 -22.64
N LYS A 191 19.93 3.21 -23.79
CA LYS A 191 19.45 4.04 -24.90
C LYS A 191 18.14 3.50 -25.50
N GLN A 192 18.02 2.17 -25.64
CA GLN A 192 16.77 1.54 -26.09
C GLN A 192 15.63 1.69 -25.07
N HIS A 193 15.92 1.56 -23.77
CA HIS A 193 14.95 1.78 -22.70
C HIS A 193 14.45 3.22 -22.65
N ALA A 194 15.33 4.20 -22.78
CA ALA A 194 14.98 5.61 -22.86
C ALA A 194 14.06 5.91 -24.06
N SER A 195 14.35 5.32 -25.23
CA SER A 195 13.51 5.46 -26.43
C SER A 195 12.12 4.82 -26.29
N ALA A 196 11.99 3.71 -25.55
CA ALA A 196 10.69 3.08 -25.28
C ALA A 196 9.80 3.97 -24.39
N ILE A 197 10.39 4.56 -23.34
CA ILE A 197 9.69 5.50 -22.45
C ILE A 197 9.25 6.76 -23.22
N SER A 198 10.11 7.31 -24.06
CA SER A 198 9.77 8.46 -24.90
C SER A 198 8.62 8.16 -25.87
N GLY A 199 8.58 6.95 -26.45
CA GLY A 199 7.49 6.55 -27.35
C GLY A 199 6.12 6.48 -26.67
N GLU A 200 6.05 5.95 -25.44
CA GLU A 200 4.82 5.94 -24.65
C GLU A 200 4.39 7.37 -24.26
N LEU A 201 5.33 8.23 -23.89
CA LEU A 201 5.05 9.62 -23.50
C LEU A 201 4.56 10.49 -24.67
N ASP A 202 5.10 10.27 -25.87
CA ASP A 202 4.67 10.95 -27.10
C ASP A 202 3.24 10.55 -27.50
N GLU A 203 2.83 9.29 -27.28
CA GLU A 203 1.47 8.82 -27.54
C GLU A 203 0.43 9.52 -26.63
N TYR A 204 0.85 9.97 -25.44
CA TYR A 204 0.03 10.74 -24.50
C TYR A 204 0.23 12.27 -24.58
N GLY A 205 1.06 12.76 -25.51
CA GLY A 205 1.26 14.20 -25.76
C GLY A 205 1.94 14.97 -24.63
N LEU A 206 2.75 14.29 -23.80
CA LEU A 206 3.46 14.90 -22.68
C LEU A 206 4.87 15.36 -23.10
N PRO A 207 5.32 16.56 -22.68
CA PRO A 207 6.66 17.03 -23.01
C PRO A 207 7.73 16.17 -22.31
N VAL A 208 8.72 15.70 -23.06
CA VAL A 208 9.77 14.80 -22.54
C VAL A 208 11.04 15.60 -22.19
N SER A 209 11.40 15.68 -20.91
CA SER A 209 12.74 16.12 -20.48
C SER A 209 13.63 14.91 -20.17
N GLY A 210 14.91 14.96 -20.57
CA GLY A 210 15.88 13.89 -20.31
C GLY A 210 16.12 13.58 -18.81
N THR A 211 15.73 14.48 -17.91
CA THR A 211 15.73 14.26 -16.45
C THR A 211 14.57 13.38 -15.97
N GLU A 212 13.44 13.33 -16.68
CA GLU A 212 12.28 12.50 -16.32
C GLU A 212 12.47 11.03 -16.67
N ILE A 213 13.30 10.73 -17.68
CA ILE A 213 13.63 9.36 -18.08
C ILE A 213 14.39 8.63 -16.95
N ALA A 214 15.29 9.34 -16.27
CA ALA A 214 16.03 8.80 -15.13
C ALA A 214 15.14 8.52 -13.90
N GLY A 215 14.02 9.23 -13.76
CA GLY A 215 13.03 8.99 -12.69
C GLY A 215 12.06 7.84 -12.97
N ARG A 216 12.15 7.18 -14.12
CA ARG A 216 11.23 6.10 -14.54
C ARG A 216 11.91 4.75 -14.80
N HIS A 217 13.15 4.56 -14.32
CA HIS A 217 13.82 3.27 -14.39
C HIS A 217 13.04 2.22 -13.60
N GLY A 218 12.45 1.25 -14.32
CA GLY A 218 11.68 0.14 -13.76
C GLY A 218 10.27 -0.04 -14.34
N HIS A 219 9.79 0.86 -15.21
CA HIS A 219 8.39 0.87 -15.66
C HIS A 219 8.13 0.58 -17.15
N VAL A 220 9.07 -0.02 -17.89
CA VAL A 220 8.77 -0.48 -19.26
C VAL A 220 8.19 -1.90 -19.23
N SER A 221 6.95 -2.08 -19.68
CA SER A 221 6.44 -3.40 -20.04
C SER A 221 7.01 -3.81 -21.40
N VAL A 222 8.10 -4.57 -21.39
CA VAL A 222 8.75 -5.06 -22.60
C VAL A 222 7.97 -6.25 -23.15
N SER A 223 7.60 -6.24 -24.43
CA SER A 223 6.91 -7.38 -25.05
C SER A 223 7.75 -8.66 -24.96
N SER A 224 7.12 -9.83 -24.86
CA SER A 224 7.83 -11.12 -24.76
C SER A 224 8.83 -11.37 -25.90
N GLN A 225 8.57 -10.79 -27.08
CA GLN A 225 9.48 -10.82 -28.23
C GLN A 225 10.72 -9.94 -28.08
N GLN A 226 10.61 -8.80 -27.39
CA GLN A 226 11.74 -7.91 -27.10
C GLN A 226 12.58 -8.44 -25.93
N MET A 227 11.95 -9.02 -24.91
CA MET A 227 12.63 -9.74 -23.82
C MET A 227 13.48 -10.91 -24.34
N ALA A 228 12.99 -11.64 -25.35
CA ALA A 228 13.74 -12.74 -25.96
C ALA A 228 15.01 -12.30 -26.71
N ARG A 229 15.13 -10.99 -27.04
CA ARG A 229 16.34 -10.41 -27.66
C ARG A 229 17.28 -9.76 -26.65
N LEU A 230 16.83 -9.52 -25.41
CA LEU A 230 17.61 -9.01 -24.29
C LEU A 230 18.27 -10.15 -23.51
N GLN A 231 18.82 -11.13 -24.23
CA GLN A 231 19.59 -12.19 -23.59
C GLN A 231 20.93 -11.58 -23.14
N VAL A 232 20.98 -11.12 -21.90
CA VAL A 232 22.21 -10.66 -21.27
C VAL A 232 23.00 -11.92 -20.90
N ASP A 233 24.08 -12.16 -21.63
CA ASP A 233 25.03 -13.20 -21.26
C ASP A 233 25.86 -12.69 -20.07
N LEU A 234 25.48 -13.14 -18.87
CA LEU A 234 26.13 -12.72 -17.62
C LEU A 234 27.61 -13.11 -17.60
N ASP A 235 28.01 -14.12 -18.38
CA ASP A 235 29.40 -14.56 -18.48
C ASP A 235 30.28 -13.55 -19.27
N THR A 236 29.67 -12.58 -19.96
CA THR A 236 30.37 -11.53 -20.72
C THR A 236 30.55 -10.22 -19.95
N ILE A 237 30.06 -10.13 -18.71
CA ILE A 237 30.20 -8.95 -17.88
C ILE A 237 31.41 -9.13 -16.97
N ASP A 238 32.58 -8.65 -17.41
CA ASP A 238 33.86 -8.78 -16.71
C ASP A 238 33.79 -8.27 -15.24
N ASP A 239 32.99 -7.23 -14.98
CA ASP A 239 32.79 -6.63 -13.65
C ASP A 239 32.09 -7.57 -12.64
N LEU A 240 31.34 -8.58 -13.11
CA LEU A 240 30.74 -9.60 -12.26
C LEU A 240 31.69 -10.76 -11.97
N GLN A 241 32.78 -10.90 -12.75
CA GLN A 241 33.82 -11.89 -12.52
C GLN A 241 34.86 -11.39 -11.50
N ASP A 242 35.08 -10.08 -11.43
CA ASP A 242 35.93 -9.48 -10.40
C ASP A 242 35.13 -9.12 -9.13
N LEU A 243 35.04 -10.08 -8.23
CA LEU A 243 34.42 -9.92 -6.90
C LEU A 243 35.40 -9.40 -5.84
N SER A 244 36.57 -8.86 -6.22
CA SER A 244 37.58 -8.39 -5.25
C SER A 244 37.06 -7.30 -4.29
N TRP A 245 36.06 -6.54 -4.71
CA TRP A 245 35.36 -5.53 -3.90
C TRP A 245 34.53 -6.13 -2.74
N LEU A 246 34.21 -7.43 -2.75
CA LEU A 246 33.54 -8.11 -1.63
C LEU A 246 34.49 -8.50 -0.50
N THR A 247 35.80 -8.50 -0.74
CA THR A 247 36.81 -8.95 0.23
C THR A 247 37.49 -7.83 1.01
N ASP A 248 37.28 -6.56 0.66
CA ASP A 248 37.88 -5.41 1.34
C ASP A 248 37.04 -4.93 2.52
N ASN A 249 36.81 -5.82 3.49
CA ASN A 249 36.44 -5.45 4.86
C ASN A 249 37.14 -6.40 5.84
N LYS A 250 38.37 -6.04 6.22
CA LYS A 250 39.04 -6.50 7.44
C LYS A 250 39.54 -5.30 8.24
#